data_AF-A0A970JQW4-F1
#
_entry.id   AF-A0A970JQW4-F1
#
_cell.length_a   1.000
_cell.length_b   1.000
_cell.length_c   1.000
_cell.angle_alpha   90.00
_cell.angle_beta   90.00
_cell.angle_gamma   90.00
#
_symmetry.space_group_name_H-M   'P 1'
#
loop_
_entity.id
_entity.type
_entity.pdbx_description
1 polymer ?
#
loop_
_entity_poly.entity_id
_entity_poly.type
_entity_poly.pdbx_seq_one_letter_code
_entity_poly.pdbx_strand_id
1 'polypeptide(L)' 'MKIIGHSDAIKKIKQAHRITFLTGAGISTPSGIPDYRSLKGVYHGIETPEYLLSIDCLDHEPKKFYDWI' A
#
# COMPACT_ATOMS: atom_id res chain seq x y z
N MET A 1 19.16 -6.62 -5.28
CA MET A 1 17.94 -7.15 -5.90
C MET A 1 18.28 -7.59 -7.33
N LYS A 2 18.00 -8.84 -7.73
CA LYS A 2 18.33 -9.33 -9.09
C LYS A 2 17.17 -9.01 -10.04
N ILE A 3 17.43 -8.20 -11.06
CA ILE A 3 16.47 -7.94 -12.13
C ILE A 3 16.48 -9.16 -13.07
N ILE A 4 15.30 -9.63 -13.45
CA ILE A 4 15.11 -10.73 -14.42
C ILE A 4 14.30 -10.23 -15.60
N GLY A 5 14.52 -10.83 -16.77
CA GLY A 5 13.74 -10.52 -17.98
C GLY A 5 12.35 -11.14 -17.97
N HIS A 6 11.48 -10.65 -18.86
CA HIS A 6 10.10 -11.15 -19.00
C HIS A 6 10.03 -12.66 -19.26
N SER A 7 10.87 -13.20 -20.14
CA SER A 7 10.89 -14.63 -20.47
C SER A 7 11.22 -15.51 -19.25
N ASP A 8 12.16 -15.06 -18.41
CA ASP A 8 12.54 -15.77 -17.19
C ASP A 8 11.43 -15.71 -16.14
N ALA A 9 10.75 -14.55 -16.02
CA ALA A 9 9.60 -14.41 -15.14
C ALA A 9 8.47 -15.37 -15.52
N ILE A 10 8.13 -15.44 -16.82
CA ILE A 10 7.11 -16.37 -17.33
C ILE A 10 7.49 -17.82 -17.03
N LYS A 11 8.75 -18.20 -17.28
CA LYS A 11 9.25 -19.56 -16.98
C LYS A 11 9.11 -19.88 -15.50
N LYS A 12 9.50 -18.97 -14.61
CA LYS A 12 9.39 -19.14 -13.16
C LYS A 12 7.94 -19.31 -12.71
N ILE A 13 7.03 -18.49 -13.23
CA ILE A 13 5.59 -18.60 -12.93
C ILE A 13 5.05 -19.96 -13.37
N LYS A 14 5.36 -20.41 -14.59
CA LYS A 14 4.89 -21.70 -15.13
C LYS A 14 5.42 -22.91 -14.37
N GLN A 15 6.61 -22.82 -13.78
CA GLN A 15 7.25 -23.91 -13.03
C GLN A 15 6.91 -23.91 -11.53
N ALA A 16 6.26 -22.86 -11.03
CA ALA A 16 5.92 -22.74 -9.62
C ALA A 16 4.75 -23.65 -9.26
N HIS A 17 4.93 -24.44 -8.19
CA HIS A 17 3.86 -25.30 -7.65
C HIS A 17 3.00 -24.59 -6.60
N ARG A 18 3.51 -23.50 -6.03
CA ARG A 18 2.83 -22.65 -5.04
C ARG A 18 3.27 -21.21 -5.29
N ILE A 19 2.30 -20.33 -5.55
CA ILE A 19 2.54 -18.92 -5.82
C ILE A 19 1.84 -18.11 -4.74
N THR A 20 2.57 -17.16 -4.15
CA THR A 20 2.04 -16.18 -3.20
C THR A 20 2.18 -14.80 -3.81
N PHE A 21 1.09 -14.04 -3.82
CA PHE A 21 1.09 -12.63 -4.22
C PHE A 21 1.08 -11.76 -2.96
N LEU A 22 2.05 -10.85 -2.86
CA LEU A 22 2.05 -9.81 -1.83
C LEU A 22 1.65 -8.52 -2.53
N THR A 23 0.51 -7.97 -2.14
CA THR A 23 -0.07 -6.77 -2.75
C THR A 23 -0.18 -5.66 -1.71
N GLY A 24 -0.44 -4.43 -2.19
CA GLY A 24 -0.79 -3.29 -1.36
C GLY A 24 -1.90 -2.47 -2.03
N ALA A 25 -2.27 -1.33 -1.46
CA ALA A 25 -3.38 -0.50 -1.94
C ALA A 25 -3.31 -0.12 -3.43
N GLY A 26 -2.11 -0.03 -4.00
CA GLY A 26 -1.89 0.29 -5.42
C GLY A 26 -2.66 -0.61 -6.39
N ILE A 27 -2.90 -1.88 -6.06
CA ILE A 27 -3.66 -2.81 -6.93
C ILE A 27 -5.14 -2.41 -7.08
N SER A 28 -5.68 -1.64 -6.14
CA SER A 28 -7.07 -1.18 -6.12
C SER A 28 -7.26 0.18 -6.80
N THR A 29 -6.18 0.89 -7.15
CA THR A 29 -6.25 2.22 -7.80
C THR A 29 -6.98 2.23 -9.14
N PRO A 30 -6.86 1.20 -10.02
CA PRO A 30 -7.65 1.17 -11.25
C PRO A 30 -9.15 0.99 -11.02
N SER A 31 -9.56 0.54 -9.82
CA SER A 31 -10.96 0.44 -9.39
C SER A 31 -11.49 1.74 -8.79
N GLY A 32 -10.71 2.82 -8.80
CA GLY A 32 -11.10 4.13 -8.25
C GLY A 32 -10.87 4.29 -6.74
N ILE A 33 -10.24 3.30 -6.08
CA ILE A 33 -9.90 3.39 -4.65
C ILE A 33 -8.51 4.04 -4.55
N PRO A 34 -8.35 5.19 -3.88
CA PRO A 34 -7.06 5.85 -3.75
C PRO A 34 -6.08 4.99 -2.95
N ASP A 35 -4.80 5.06 -3.29
CA ASP A 35 -3.75 4.54 -2.42
C ASP A 35 -3.37 5.57 -1.35
N TYR A 36 -2.42 5.20 -0.49
CA TYR A 36 -1.96 6.10 0.57
C TYR A 36 -0.91 7.09 0.07
N ARG A 37 0.12 6.62 -0.65
CA ARG A 37 1.40 7.34 -0.78
C ARG A 37 1.68 7.95 -2.16
N SER A 38 0.86 7.70 -3.18
CA SER A 38 1.09 8.31 -4.49
C SER A 38 0.87 9.82 -4.46
N LEU A 39 1.24 10.50 -5.55
CA LEU A 39 0.99 11.94 -5.71
C LEU A 39 -0.50 12.32 -5.60
N LYS A 40 -1.42 11.37 -5.81
CA LYS A 40 -2.87 11.54 -5.65
C LYS A 40 -3.42 10.68 -4.50
N GLY A 41 -2.55 10.14 -3.66
CA GLY A 41 -2.90 9.29 -2.54
C GLY A 41 -3.44 10.11 -1.37
N VAL A 42 -4.10 9.43 -0.43
CA VAL A 42 -4.77 10.09 0.70
C VAL A 42 -3.83 10.82 1.67
N TYR A 43 -2.53 10.52 1.63
CA TYR A 43 -1.52 11.21 2.46
C TYR A 43 -0.95 12.48 1.81
N HIS A 44 -1.32 12.77 0.56
CA HIS A 44 -0.75 13.90 -0.16
C HIS A 44 -1.05 15.23 0.55
N GLY A 45 0.00 15.97 0.90
CA GLY A 45 -0.10 17.28 1.55
C GLY A 45 -0.39 17.23 3.06
N ILE A 46 -0.46 16.03 3.67
CA ILE A 46 -0.63 15.87 5.12
C ILE A 46 0.75 15.81 5.77
N GLU A 47 0.98 16.63 6.79
CA GLU A 47 2.16 16.55 7.64
C GLU A 47 2.02 15.35 8.60
N THR A 48 2.96 14.40 8.56
CA THR A 48 2.98 13.16 9.38
C THR A 48 1.72 12.27 9.27
N PRO A 49 1.31 11.85 8.07
CA PRO A 49 0.07 11.10 7.87
C PRO A 49 0.06 9.74 8.56
N GLU A 50 1.22 9.08 8.71
CA GLU A 50 1.34 7.84 9.47
C GLU A 50 1.01 7.99 10.96
N TYR A 51 1.18 9.19 11.55
CA TYR A 51 0.77 9.44 12.93
C TYR A 51 -0.75 9.36 13.07
N LEU A 52 -1.50 9.92 12.10
CA LEU A 52 -2.97 9.93 12.13
C LEU A 52 -3.58 8.52 12.13
N LEU A 53 -2.85 7.52 11.63
CA LEU A 53 -3.22 6.10 11.66
C LEU A 53 -2.38 5.25 12.63
N SER A 54 -1.71 5.87 13.59
CA SER A 54 -0.90 5.17 14.60
C SER A 54 -1.72 4.80 15.84
N ILE A 55 -1.23 3.79 16.59
CA ILE A 55 -1.77 3.46 17.91
C ILE A 55 -1.59 4.61 18.90
N ASP A 56 -0.49 5.36 18.80
CA ASP A 56 -0.23 6.50 19.68
C ASP A 56 -1.30 7.59 19.51
N CYS A 57 -1.68 7.92 18.27
CA CYS A 57 -2.75 8.88 17.99
C CYS A 57 -4.12 8.34 18.42
N LEU A 58 -4.39 7.05 18.20
CA LEU A 58 -5.62 6.42 18.67
C LEU A 58 -5.77 6.53 20.20
N ASP A 59 -4.69 6.27 20.95
CA ASP A 59 -4.72 6.21 22.41
C ASP A 59 -4.73 7.60 23.05
N HIS A 60 -3.93 8.55 22.53
CA HIS A 60 -3.73 9.86 23.14
C HIS A 60 -4.60 10.97 22.52
N GLU A 61 -4.95 10.85 21.24
CA GLU A 61 -5.70 11.86 20.49
C GLU A 61 -6.84 11.25 19.62
N PRO A 62 -7.72 10.40 20.19
CA PRO A 62 -8.68 9.58 19.43
C PRO A 62 -9.60 10.41 18.51
N LYS A 63 -9.94 11.64 18.90
CA LYS A 63 -10.73 12.52 18.04
C LYS A 63 -10.01 12.81 16.72
N LYS A 64 -8.70 13.07 16.73
CA LYS A 64 -7.92 13.30 15.50
C LYS A 64 -7.85 12.06 14.63
N PHE A 65 -7.68 10.88 15.24
CA PHE A 65 -7.70 9.61 14.54
C PHE A 65 -9.04 9.36 13.84
N TYR A 66 -10.16 9.52 14.54
CA TYR A 66 -11.49 9.29 13.99
C TYR A 66 -11.97 10.38 13.02
N ASP A 67 -11.53 11.64 13.16
CA ASP A 67 -11.83 12.69 12.20
C ASP A 67 -11.13 12.44 10.84
N TRP A 68 -10.04 11.67 10.83
CA TRP A 68 -9.28 11.35 9.62
C TRP A 68 -9.82 10.13 8.85
N ILE A 69 -10.47 9.18 9.54
CA ILE A 69 -11.08 7.97 8.96
C ILE A 69 -12.46 8.26 8.38
#